data_AF-X1UBU9-F1
#
_entry.id   AF-X1UBU9-F1
#
_cell.length_a   1.000
_cell.length_b   1.000
_cell.length_c   1.000
_cell.angle_alpha   90.00
_cell.angle_beta   90.00
_cell.angle_gamma   90.00
#
_symmetry.space_group_name_H-M   'P 1'
#
loop_
_entity.id
_entity.type
_entity.pdbx_description
1 polymer ?
#
loop_
_entity_poly.entity_id
_entity_poly.type
_entity_poly.pdbx_seq_one_letter_code
_entity_poly.pdbx_strand_id
1 'polypeptide(L)'
;MRRRQTGLYKAGLISEKEYDDLTFSRNKANQEKVRFISESKRAWQEDYTAYLDRKRILTTQIQQTEEQIRRSMITAPVSGSLEEFSGIFPGSVLQAGETIGVISPDSKLIAEMYMQSRNIAYLSTGQEVIMQ
;
A
#
# COMPACT_ATOMS: atom_id res chain seq x y z
N MET A 1 38.09 -27.81 26.32
CA MET A 1 38.05 -29.29 26.25
C MET A 1 38.93 -29.89 25.15
N ARG A 2 39.00 -29.32 23.94
CA ARG A 2 39.85 -29.79 22.81
C ARG A 2 41.33 -30.06 23.19
N ARG A 3 41.95 -29.19 23.99
CA ARG A 3 43.34 -29.33 24.44
C ARG A 3 43.58 -30.47 25.46
N ARG A 4 42.54 -30.92 26.17
CA ARG A 4 42.67 -31.91 27.26
C ARG A 4 42.66 -33.34 26.72
N GLN A 5 41.75 -33.64 25.81
CA GLN A 5 41.58 -34.99 25.25
C GLN A 5 42.70 -35.36 24.26
N THR A 6 43.12 -34.41 23.41
CA THR A 6 44.30 -34.61 22.54
C THR A 6 45.59 -34.78 23.34
N GLY A 7 45.67 -34.19 24.55
CA GLY A 7 46.79 -34.40 25.48
C GLY A 7 46.80 -35.80 26.11
N LEU A 8 45.63 -36.33 26.49
CA LEU A 8 45.48 -37.67 27.08
C LEU A 8 45.72 -38.79 26.06
N TYR A 9 45.26 -38.61 24.82
CA TYR A 9 45.55 -39.54 23.71
C TYR A 9 47.05 -39.59 23.39
N LYS A 10 47.70 -38.42 23.28
CA LYS A 10 49.16 -38.34 23.08
C LYS A 10 49.98 -38.90 24.24
N ALA A 11 49.41 -38.93 25.44
CA ALA A 11 50.02 -39.52 26.62
C ALA A 11 49.66 -41.02 26.83
N GLY A 12 48.97 -41.66 25.87
CA GLY A 12 48.63 -43.09 25.90
C GLY A 12 47.58 -43.50 26.94
N LEU A 13 46.89 -42.54 27.56
CA LEU A 13 45.94 -42.75 28.67
C LEU A 13 44.53 -43.12 28.21
N ILE A 14 44.23 -42.99 26.91
CA ILE A 14 42.95 -43.35 26.29
C ILE A 14 43.21 -44.06 24.96
N SER A 15 42.36 -45.02 24.60
CA SER A 15 42.48 -45.76 23.34
C SER A 15 42.09 -44.89 22.13
N GLU A 16 42.58 -45.26 20.95
CA GLU A 16 42.22 -44.62 19.68
C GLU A 16 40.70 -44.64 19.43
N LYS A 17 40.06 -45.77 19.74
CA LYS A 17 38.61 -45.93 19.66
C LYS A 17 37.85 -44.94 20.56
N GLU A 18 38.27 -44.77 21.82
CA GLU A 18 37.64 -43.82 22.74
C GLU A 18 37.86 -42.37 22.31
N TYR A 19 39.02 -42.04 21.74
CA TYR A 19 39.29 -40.72 21.18
C TYR A 19 38.38 -40.43 19.97
N ASP A 20 38.22 -41.40 19.08
CA ASP A 20 37.34 -41.29 17.91
C ASP A 20 35.87 -41.17 18.30
N ASP A 21 35.39 -41.97 19.25
CA ASP A 21 34.02 -41.90 19.77
C ASP A 21 33.72 -40.53 20.41
N LEU A 22 34.67 -39.97 21.16
CA LEU A 22 34.57 -38.64 21.77
C LEU A 22 34.58 -37.52 20.72
N THR A 23 35.44 -37.60 19.70
CA THR A 23 35.48 -36.60 18.62
C THR A 23 34.23 -36.67 17.76
N PHE A 24 33.72 -37.86 17.47
CA PHE A 24 32.46 -38.08 16.76
C PHE A 24 31.27 -37.48 17.52
N SER A 25 31.14 -37.81 18.81
CA SER A 25 30.08 -37.28 19.69
C SER A 25 30.11 -35.74 19.74
N ARG A 26 31.31 -35.15 19.82
CA ARG A 26 31.50 -33.70 19.79
C ARG A 26 31.22 -33.07 18.42
N ASN A 27 31.56 -33.75 17.33
CA ASN A 27 31.20 -33.32 15.98
C ASN A 27 29.68 -33.30 15.81
N LYS A 28 29.00 -34.37 16.23
CA LYS A 28 27.54 -34.51 16.19
C LYS A 28 26.85 -33.41 16.98
N ALA A 29 27.23 -33.19 18.25
CA ALA A 29 26.66 -32.13 19.07
C ALA A 29 26.87 -30.73 18.46
N ASN A 30 28.00 -30.50 17.80
CA ASN A 30 28.26 -29.22 17.13
C ASN A 30 27.40 -29.05 15.87
N GLN A 31 27.21 -30.13 15.09
CA GLN A 31 26.32 -30.11 13.92
C GLN A 31 24.87 -29.86 14.32
N GLU A 32 24.38 -30.53 15.37
CA GLU A 32 23.04 -30.31 15.93
C GLU A 32 22.85 -28.86 16.39
N LYS A 33 23.84 -28.29 17.10
CA LYS A 33 23.82 -26.88 17.49
C LYS A 33 23.73 -25.95 16.28
N VAL A 34 24.56 -26.16 15.26
CA VAL A 34 24.55 -25.34 14.05
C VAL A 34 23.21 -25.44 13.33
N ARG A 35 22.66 -26.67 13.21
CA ARG A 35 21.35 -26.92 12.62
C ARG A 35 20.26 -26.16 13.38
N PHE A 36 20.21 -26.31 14.70
CA PHE A 36 19.22 -25.64 15.55
C PHE A 36 19.26 -24.10 15.41
N ILE A 37 20.47 -23.51 15.39
CA ILE A 37 20.63 -22.06 15.17
C ILE A 37 20.14 -21.65 13.78
N SER A 38 20.45 -22.43 12.76
CA SER A 38 20.02 -22.14 11.38
C SER A 38 18.50 -22.23 11.22
N GLU A 39 17.87 -23.25 11.81
CA GLU A 39 16.42 -23.45 11.82
C GLU A 39 15.72 -22.30 12.57
N SER A 40 16.24 -21.93 13.74
CA SER A 40 15.69 -20.84 14.54
C SER A 40 15.78 -19.50 13.82
N LYS A 41 16.93 -19.20 13.20
CA LYS A 41 17.10 -17.98 12.39
C LYS A 41 16.14 -17.95 11.20
N ARG A 42 15.95 -19.10 10.54
CA ARG A 42 15.03 -19.20 9.41
C ARG A 42 13.59 -18.93 9.87
N ALA A 43 13.16 -19.54 10.97
CA ALA A 43 11.83 -19.31 11.54
C ALA A 43 11.61 -17.82 11.86
N TRP A 44 12.56 -17.16 12.52
CA TRP A 44 12.45 -15.73 12.82
C TRP A 44 12.42 -14.85 11.57
N GLN A 45 13.16 -15.22 10.52
CA GLN A 45 13.13 -14.48 9.26
C GLN A 45 11.79 -14.64 8.55
N GLU A 46 11.21 -15.85 8.56
CA GLU A 46 9.88 -16.14 8.02
C GLU A 46 8.82 -15.33 8.79
N ASP A 47 8.86 -15.35 10.11
CA ASP A 47 7.95 -14.57 10.98
C ASP A 47 8.09 -13.06 10.72
N TYR A 48 9.32 -12.54 10.69
CA TYR A 48 9.58 -11.13 10.45
C TYR A 48 9.01 -10.66 9.11
N THR A 49 9.20 -11.47 8.06
CA THR A 49 8.69 -11.18 6.72
C THR A 49 7.15 -11.21 6.72
N ALA A 50 6.55 -12.19 7.38
CA ALA A 50 5.10 -12.27 7.52
C ALA A 50 4.51 -11.07 8.27
N TYR A 51 5.15 -10.59 9.33
CA TYR A 51 4.73 -9.38 10.04
C TYR A 51 4.85 -8.12 9.18
N LEU A 52 5.93 -7.98 8.41
CA LEU A 52 6.09 -6.85 7.49
C LEU A 52 4.99 -6.82 6.42
N ASP A 53 4.70 -7.97 5.81
CA ASP A 53 3.62 -8.07 4.83
C ASP A 53 2.26 -7.77 5.43
N ARG A 54 1.98 -8.31 6.63
CA ARG A 54 0.72 -8.03 7.33
C ARG A 54 0.58 -6.54 7.66
N LYS A 55 1.66 -5.90 8.11
CA LYS A 55 1.67 -4.45 8.34
C LYS A 55 1.36 -3.68 7.06
N ARG A 56 2.01 -4.02 5.93
CA ARG A 56 1.77 -3.39 4.63
C ARG A 56 0.32 -3.53 4.17
N ILE A 57 -0.25 -4.72 4.30
CA ILE A 57 -1.65 -4.99 3.96
C ILE A 57 -2.58 -4.14 4.84
N LEU A 58 -2.37 -4.13 6.15
CA LEU A 58 -3.19 -3.34 7.08
C LEU A 58 -3.09 -1.83 6.79
N THR A 59 -1.90 -1.31 6.50
CA THR A 59 -1.75 0.09 6.10
C THR A 59 -2.52 0.43 4.83
N THR A 60 -2.49 -0.47 3.83
CA THR A 60 -3.27 -0.29 2.60
C THR A 60 -4.77 -0.30 2.88
N GLN A 61 -5.23 -1.22 3.74
CA GLN A 61 -6.63 -1.29 4.14
C GLN A 61 -7.09 -0.02 4.86
N ILE A 62 -6.27 0.51 5.78
CA ILE A 62 -6.55 1.78 6.47
C ILE A 62 -6.72 2.92 5.45
N GLN A 63 -5.79 3.06 4.51
CA GLN A 63 -5.87 4.09 3.47
C GLN A 63 -7.13 3.95 2.60
N GLN A 64 -7.51 2.71 2.24
CA GLN A 64 -8.74 2.44 1.50
C GLN A 64 -9.99 2.81 2.30
N THR A 65 -10.03 2.47 3.59
CA THR A 65 -11.14 2.83 4.47
C THR A 65 -11.24 4.35 4.67
N GLU A 66 -10.12 5.04 4.83
CA GLU A 66 -10.09 6.50 4.91
C GLU A 66 -10.61 7.16 3.63
N GLU A 67 -10.23 6.65 2.46
CA GLU A 67 -10.79 7.09 1.18
C GLU A 67 -12.30 6.85 1.08
N GLN A 68 -12.79 5.70 1.55
CA GLN A 68 -14.23 5.41 1.58
C GLN A 68 -14.99 6.38 2.50
N ILE A 69 -14.44 6.69 3.67
CA ILE A 69 -15.01 7.68 4.60
C ILE A 69 -15.00 9.07 3.95
N ARG A 70 -13.90 9.48 3.31
CA ARG A 70 -13.83 10.75 2.58
C ARG A 70 -14.91 10.85 1.50
N ARG A 71 -15.09 9.79 0.71
CA ARG A 71 -16.12 9.72 -0.36
C ARG A 71 -17.55 9.63 0.16
N SER A 72 -17.76 9.25 1.42
CA SER A 72 -19.08 9.25 2.05
C SER A 72 -19.59 10.66 2.34
N MET A 73 -18.68 11.64 2.44
CA MET A 73 -19.02 13.04 2.59
C MET A 73 -18.99 13.72 1.23
N ILE A 74 -20.16 14.11 0.73
CA ILE A 74 -20.26 14.80 -0.54
C ILE A 74 -20.01 16.29 -0.30
N THR A 75 -18.98 16.83 -0.95
CA THR A 75 -18.63 18.24 -0.92
C THR A 75 -18.66 18.84 -2.32
N ALA A 76 -18.86 20.15 -2.43
CA ALA A 76 -18.81 20.85 -3.70
C ALA A 76 -17.38 20.81 -4.28
N PRO A 77 -17.18 20.37 -5.54
CA PRO A 77 -15.85 20.37 -6.16
C PRO A 77 -15.32 21.78 -6.47
N VAL A 78 -16.21 22.76 -6.65
CA VAL A 78 -15.89 24.14 -7.00
C VAL A 78 -16.86 25.11 -6.32
N SER A 79 -16.43 26.35 -6.10
CA SER A 79 -17.30 27.44 -5.68
C SER A 79 -18.17 27.90 -6.86
N GLY A 80 -19.47 28.05 -6.61
CA GLY A 80 -20.44 28.28 -7.66
C GLY A 80 -21.87 28.25 -7.17
N SER A 81 -22.79 28.34 -8.12
CA SER A 81 -24.22 28.18 -7.90
C SER A 81 -24.63 26.72 -8.10
N LEU A 82 -25.44 26.19 -7.17
CA LEU A 82 -26.01 24.85 -7.28
C LEU A 82 -27.25 24.88 -8.18
N GLU A 83 -27.22 24.07 -9.23
CA GLU A 83 -28.29 23.88 -10.21
C GLU A 83 -28.73 22.41 -10.22
N GLU A 84 -29.94 22.14 -10.70
CA GLU A 84 -30.50 20.79 -10.88
C GLU A 84 -30.38 19.85 -9.65
N PHE A 85 -30.52 20.40 -8.44
CA PHE A 85 -30.41 19.59 -7.22
C PHE A 85 -31.56 18.56 -7.13
N SER A 86 -31.20 17.29 -6.96
CA SER A 86 -32.14 16.16 -7.01
C SER A 86 -32.99 15.97 -5.74
N GLY A 87 -33.01 16.94 -4.82
CA GLY A 87 -33.91 16.91 -3.66
C GLY A 87 -33.61 15.74 -2.72
N ILE A 88 -32.34 15.56 -2.35
CA ILE A 88 -31.92 14.50 -1.44
C ILE A 88 -32.30 14.87 -0.01
N PHE A 89 -32.97 13.97 0.71
CA PHE A 89 -33.39 14.17 2.09
C PHE A 89 -32.68 13.19 3.03
N PRO A 90 -32.61 13.50 4.34
CA PRO A 90 -32.11 12.54 5.32
C PRO A 90 -32.89 11.22 5.25
N GLY A 91 -32.16 10.11 5.06
CA GLY A 91 -32.75 8.76 4.90
C GLY A 91 -32.91 8.31 3.44
N SER A 92 -32.67 9.18 2.47
CA SER A 92 -32.57 8.78 1.06
C SER A 92 -31.34 7.88 0.84
N VAL A 93 -31.52 6.82 0.04
CA VAL A 93 -30.42 5.94 -0.39
C VAL A 93 -29.88 6.46 -1.71
N LEU A 94 -28.58 6.78 -1.75
CA LEU A 94 -27.89 7.21 -2.95
C LEU A 94 -27.03 6.08 -3.52
N GLN A 95 -27.00 5.96 -4.84
CA GLN A 95 -26.10 5.02 -5.52
C GLN A 95 -24.80 5.72 -5.95
N ALA A 96 -23.69 4.98 -5.96
CA ALA A 96 -22.42 5.52 -6.44
C ALA A 96 -22.52 5.88 -7.93
N GLY A 97 -22.13 7.10 -8.28
CA GLY A 97 -22.20 7.62 -9.65
C GLY A 97 -23.53 8.27 -10.02
N GLU A 98 -24.51 8.26 -9.12
CA GLU A 98 -25.74 9.02 -9.31
C GLU A 98 -25.44 10.53 -9.28
N THR A 99 -25.97 11.26 -10.26
CA THR A 99 -25.83 12.71 -10.29
C THR A 99 -26.88 13.32 -9.38
N ILE A 100 -26.42 14.10 -8.40
CA ILE A 100 -27.29 14.69 -7.37
C ILE A 100 -27.53 16.20 -7.57
N GLY A 101 -26.82 16.81 -8.51
CA GLY A 101 -26.84 18.22 -8.79
C GLY A 101 -25.63 18.63 -9.63
N VAL A 102 -25.73 19.80 -10.23
CA VAL A 102 -24.69 20.42 -11.05
C VAL A 102 -24.24 21.70 -10.37
N ILE A 103 -22.94 21.97 -10.34
CA ILE A 103 -22.43 23.25 -9.83
C ILE A 103 -21.91 24.05 -11.01
N SER A 104 -22.53 25.20 -11.25
CA SER A 104 -22.06 26.22 -12.17
C SER A 104 -21.00 27.07 -11.47
N PRO A 105 -19.72 27.03 -11.88
CA PRO A 105 -18.67 27.79 -11.21
C PRO A 105 -18.94 29.30 -11.27
N ASP A 106 -18.59 30.05 -10.22
CA ASP A 106 -18.65 31.54 -10.20
C ASP A 106 -17.58 32.20 -11.10
N SER A 107 -17.10 31.47 -12.10
CA SER A 107 -16.05 31.89 -13.02
C SER A 107 -16.60 32.78 -14.14
N LYS A 108 -15.75 33.13 -15.10
CA LYS A 108 -16.13 33.98 -16.24
C LYS A 108 -17.29 33.33 -17.01
N LEU A 109 -18.37 34.08 -17.18
CA LEU A 109 -19.46 33.73 -18.08
C LEU A 109 -18.92 33.59 -19.51
N ILE A 110 -19.17 32.42 -20.10
CA ILE A 110 -18.92 32.15 -21.51
C ILE A 110 -20.29 32.09 -22.17
N ALA A 111 -20.46 32.82 -23.26
CA ALA A 111 -21.67 32.75 -24.05
C ALA A 111 -21.40 31.99 -25.35
N GLU A 112 -22.23 31.00 -25.63
CA GLU A 112 -22.26 30.30 -26.91
C GLU A 112 -23.29 30.96 -27.82
N MET A 113 -22.83 31.47 -28.96
CA MET A 113 -23.69 32.12 -29.95
C MET A 113 -23.80 31.24 -31.19
N TYR A 114 -25.03 30.88 -31.56
CA TYR A 114 -25.30 30.16 -32.80
C TYR A 114 -25.49 31.15 -33.95
N MET A 115 -24.72 30.98 -35.02
CA MET A 115 -24.77 31.82 -36.20
C MET A 115 -25.00 30.99 -37.45
N GLN A 116 -25.69 31.58 -38.43
CA GLN A 116 -25.93 30.93 -39.72
C GLN A 116 -24.62 30.85 -40.51
N SER A 117 -24.37 29.72 -41.19
CA SER A 117 -23.09 29.44 -41.85
C SER A 117 -22.65 30.52 -42.85
N ARG A 118 -23.59 31.21 -43.50
CA ARG A 118 -23.28 32.34 -44.41
C ARG A 118 -22.57 33.50 -43.73
N ASN A 119 -22.69 33.63 -42.41
CA ASN A 119 -22.11 34.72 -41.63
C ASN A 119 -20.74 34.36 -41.03
N ILE A 120 -20.29 33.10 -41.14
CA ILE A 120 -19.03 32.65 -40.51
C ILE A 120 -17.80 33.36 -41.08
N ALA A 121 -17.87 33.77 -42.35
CA ALA A 121 -16.79 34.49 -43.04
C ALA A 121 -16.54 35.90 -42.47
N TYR A 122 -17.47 36.45 -41.69
CA TYR A 122 -17.34 37.79 -41.09
C TYR A 122 -16.83 37.76 -39.64
N LEU A 123 -16.43 36.58 -39.14
CA LEU A 123 -15.92 36.43 -37.78
C LEU A 123 -14.40 36.48 -37.74
N SER A 124 -13.86 37.10 -36.70
CA SER A 124 -12.43 37.08 -36.40
C SER A 124 -12.19 37.05 -34.88
N THR A 125 -11.12 36.38 -34.45
CA THR A 125 -10.76 36.32 -33.02
C THR A 125 -10.45 37.72 -32.50
N GLY A 126 -11.02 38.08 -31.34
CA GLY A 126 -10.83 39.39 -30.71
C GLY A 126 -11.83 40.47 -31.15
N GLN A 127 -12.81 40.13 -32.00
CA GLN A 127 -13.88 41.04 -32.37
C GLN A 127 -14.75 41.40 -31.16
N GLU A 128 -15.08 42.68 -31.00
CA GLU A 128 -15.99 43.15 -29.94
C GLU A 128 -17.41 42.64 -30.18
N VAL A 129 -18.06 42.20 -29.10
CA VAL A 129 -19.42 41.68 -29.11
C VAL A 129 -20.20 42.35 -28.00
N ILE A 130 -21.40 42.83 -28.33
CA ILE A 130 -22.37 43.36 -27.37
C ILE A 130 -23.45 42.29 -27.20
N MET A 131 -23.61 41.81 -25.97
CA MET A 131 -24.69 40.91 -25.60
C MET A 131 -25.90 41.75 -25.18
N GLN A 132 -27.06 41.51 -25.79
CA GLN A 132 -28.35 42.13 -25.43
C GLN A 132 -29.29 41.11 -24.81
#